data_AF-A0A951GP27-F1
#
_entry.id   AF-A0A951GP27-F1
#
_cell.length_a   1.000
_cell.length_b   1.000
_cell.length_c   1.000
_cell.angle_alpha   90.00
_cell.angle_beta   90.00
_cell.angle_gamma   90.00
#
_symmetry.space_group_name_H-M   'P 1'
#
loop_
_entity.id
_entity.type
_entity.pdbx_description
1 polymer ?
#
loop_
_entity_poly.entity_id
_entity_poly.type
_entity_poly.pdbx_seq_one_letter_code
_entity_poly.pdbx_strand_id
1 'polypeptide(L)'
;MSATLDRAKLTKLLGMLGSAHDGEVAAAGRAANRLVRNSGLTWHDIVDTGQAVLGHARGFQPDIRTLTLEEAIVFAIDRAGCLNSWEVEFCQSLCIQRRRISPKQIEVLRKIVAKAARERAAA
;
A
#
# COMPACT_ATOMS: atom_id res chain seq x y z
N MET A 1 -18.90 14.56 -6.43
CA MET A 1 -19.08 13.17 -6.94
C MET A 1 -17.70 12.61 -7.22
N SER A 2 -17.22 11.64 -6.44
CA SER A 2 -15.92 11.00 -6.69
C SER A 2 -16.05 10.13 -7.94
N ALA A 3 -15.41 10.53 -9.04
CA ALA A 3 -15.36 9.73 -10.25
C ALA A 3 -14.33 8.62 -10.06
N THR A 4 -14.79 7.38 -10.05
CA THR A 4 -13.93 6.19 -9.99
C THR A 4 -12.85 6.26 -11.07
N LEU A 5 -11.58 6.09 -10.69
CA LEU A 5 -10.47 6.10 -11.64
C LEU A 5 -10.56 4.91 -12.59
N ASP A 6 -10.63 5.19 -13.88
CA ASP A 6 -10.54 4.17 -14.93
C ASP A 6 -9.09 3.65 -15.04
N ARG A 7 -8.80 2.58 -14.30
CA ARG A 7 -7.47 1.96 -14.25
C ARG A 7 -7.05 1.36 -15.58
N ALA A 8 -7.99 0.83 -16.39
CA ALA A 8 -7.67 0.26 -17.69
C ALA A 8 -7.18 1.35 -18.66
N LYS A 9 -7.86 2.50 -18.66
CA LYS A 9 -7.45 3.66 -19.44
C LYS A 9 -6.12 4.25 -18.95
N LEU A 10 -5.90 4.31 -17.63
CA LEU A 10 -4.62 4.76 -17.08
C LEU A 10 -3.47 3.84 -17.52
N THR A 11 -3.62 2.52 -17.42
CA THR A 11 -2.60 1.55 -17.87
C THR A 11 -2.27 1.73 -19.35
N LYS A 12 -3.27 1.93 -20.21
CA LYS A 12 -3.04 2.17 -21.64
C LYS A 12 -2.22 3.43 -21.90
N LEU A 13 -2.53 4.52 -21.20
CA LEU A 13 -1.78 5.78 -21.32
C LEU A 13 -0.34 5.65 -20.81
N LEU A 14 -0.13 4.94 -19.70
CA LEU A 14 1.22 4.71 -19.17
C LEU A 14 2.05 3.82 -20.09
N GLY A 15 1.44 2.86 -20.80
CA GLY A 15 2.12 2.06 -21.81
C GLY A 15 2.65 2.87 -23.00
N MET A 16 2.03 4.01 -23.32
CA MET A 16 2.48 4.90 -24.40
C MET A 16 3.72 5.73 -24.03
N LEU A 17 4.13 5.74 -22.76
CA LEU A 17 5.34 6.45 -22.33
C LEU A 17 6.63 5.81 -22.87
N GLY A 18 6.56 4.57 -23.39
CA GLY A 18 7.66 3.90 -24.08
C GLY A 18 7.68 4.13 -25.60
N SER A 19 6.88 5.06 -26.14
CA SER A 19 6.88 5.37 -27.59
C SER A 19 8.23 5.93 -28.04
N ALA A 20 8.60 5.66 -29.30
CA ALA A 20 9.76 6.24 -29.97
C ALA A 20 9.55 7.72 -30.37
N HIS A 21 8.34 8.25 -30.17
CA HIS A 21 7.98 9.62 -30.51
C HIS A 21 7.74 10.47 -29.25
N ASP A 22 8.61 11.43 -28.99
CA ASP A 22 8.52 12.31 -27.81
C ASP A 22 7.17 13.02 -27.68
N GLY A 23 6.55 13.38 -28.81
CA GLY A 23 5.22 14.00 -28.83
C GLY A 23 4.14 13.09 -28.26
N GLU A 24 4.21 11.78 -28.54
CA GLU A 24 3.27 10.79 -28.02
C GLU A 24 3.50 10.55 -26.53
N VAL A 25 4.76 10.47 -26.10
CA VAL A 25 5.13 10.35 -24.67
C VAL A 25 4.57 11.53 -23.87
N ALA A 26 4.79 12.76 -24.35
CA ALA A 26 4.30 13.97 -23.70
C ALA A 26 2.76 14.05 -23.68
N ALA A 27 2.11 13.64 -24.78
CA ALA A 27 0.64 13.62 -24.84
C ALA A 27 0.04 12.59 -23.86
N ALA A 28 0.63 11.40 -23.81
CA ALA A 28 0.22 10.32 -22.92
C ALA A 28 0.40 10.69 -21.44
N GLY A 29 1.55 11.26 -21.08
CA GLY A 29 1.80 11.73 -19.70
C GLY A 29 0.82 12.81 -19.26
N ARG A 30 0.52 13.78 -20.12
CA ARG A 30 -0.50 14.82 -19.84
C ARG A 30 -1.90 14.22 -19.70
N ALA A 31 -2.26 13.26 -20.55
CA ALA A 31 -3.54 12.59 -20.50
C ALA A 31 -3.70 11.74 -19.22
N ALA A 32 -2.65 11.02 -18.81
CA ALA A 32 -2.64 10.25 -17.58
C ALA A 32 -2.78 11.17 -16.36
N ASN A 33 -2.04 12.28 -16.32
CA ASN A 33 -2.14 13.25 -15.25
C ASN A 33 -3.55 13.87 -15.14
N ARG A 34 -4.18 14.21 -16.27
CA ARG A 34 -5.58 14.69 -16.28
C ARG A 34 -6.54 13.64 -15.74
N LEU A 35 -6.38 12.37 -16.14
CA LEU A 35 -7.24 11.28 -15.69
C LEU A 35 -7.18 11.11 -14.16
N VAL A 36 -5.97 11.11 -13.60
CA VAL A 36 -5.74 11.03 -12.14
C VAL A 36 -6.40 12.21 -11.41
N ARG A 37 -6.16 13.43 -11.89
CA ARG A 37 -6.72 14.66 -11.27
C ARG A 37 -8.24 14.74 -11.37
N ASN A 38 -8.82 14.32 -12.50
CA ASN A 38 -10.27 14.33 -12.69
C ASN A 38 -10.99 13.31 -11.79
N SER A 39 -10.29 12.28 -11.33
CA SER A 39 -10.78 11.33 -10.32
C SER A 39 -10.61 11.83 -8.88
N GLY A 40 -10.11 13.06 -8.68
CA GLY A 40 -9.86 13.61 -7.35
C GLY A 40 -8.66 13.01 -6.63
N LEU A 41 -7.82 12.25 -7.34
CA LEU A 41 -6.64 11.60 -6.80
C LEU A 41 -5.36 12.38 -7.17
N THR A 42 -4.29 12.11 -6.43
CA THR A 42 -2.93 12.54 -6.74
C THR A 42 -2.08 11.35 -7.15
N TRP A 43 -0.94 11.59 -7.80
CA TRP A 43 -0.01 10.50 -8.13
C TRP A 43 0.52 9.76 -6.90
N HIS A 44 0.60 10.44 -5.74
CA HIS A 44 0.92 9.80 -4.48
C HIS A 44 -0.11 8.72 -4.13
N ASP A 45 -1.41 9.02 -4.26
CA ASP A 45 -2.49 8.06 -3.98
C ASP A 45 -2.52 6.87 -4.96
N ILE A 46 -1.90 7.02 -6.13
CA ILE A 46 -1.81 5.96 -7.16
C ILE A 46 -0.59 5.06 -6.93
N VAL A 47 0.56 5.67 -6.60
CA VAL A 47 1.85 4.97 -6.48
C VAL A 47 2.04 4.41 -5.08
N ASP A 48 1.64 5.17 -4.05
CA ASP A 48 1.65 4.74 -2.66
C ASP A 48 0.33 4.01 -2.33
N THR A 49 0.24 2.77 -2.80
CA THR A 49 -0.89 1.88 -2.48
C THR A 49 -0.85 1.37 -1.03
N GLY A 50 0.29 1.56 -0.32
CA GLY A 50 0.42 1.25 1.10
C GLY A 50 -0.27 2.27 2.00
N GLN A 51 -0.29 3.55 1.59
CA GLN A 51 -1.00 4.58 2.33
C GLN A 51 -2.45 4.77 1.91
N ALA A 52 -2.91 4.49 0.69
CA ALA A 52 -4.33 4.73 0.38
C ALA A 52 -5.32 3.89 1.23
N VAL A 53 -4.88 2.75 1.79
CA VAL A 53 -5.66 1.93 2.73
C VAL A 53 -5.60 2.46 4.18
N LEU A 54 -4.59 3.27 4.54
CA LEU A 54 -4.34 3.77 5.91
C LEU A 54 -4.22 5.31 6.02
N GLY A 55 -4.36 6.02 4.91
CA GLY A 55 -3.80 7.35 4.66
C GLY A 55 -4.79 8.49 4.77
N HIS A 56 -5.96 8.23 5.34
CA HIS A 56 -6.85 9.31 5.80
C HIS A 56 -6.50 9.83 7.19
N ALA A 57 -5.41 9.40 7.83
CA ALA A 57 -4.91 10.14 8.97
C ALA A 57 -3.38 10.12 9.07
N ARG A 58 -2.76 11.25 8.70
CA ARG A 58 -1.63 11.77 9.48
C ARG A 58 -2.14 11.97 10.90
N GLY A 59 -2.03 10.92 11.71
CA GLY A 59 -2.72 10.78 13.00
C GLY A 59 -3.31 9.41 13.27
N PHE A 60 -3.35 8.49 12.28
CA PHE A 60 -3.70 7.10 12.53
C PHE A 60 -2.56 6.46 13.34
N GLN A 61 -2.77 6.40 14.64
CA GLN A 61 -2.26 5.28 15.42
C GLN A 61 -3.26 4.15 15.18
N PRO A 62 -2.94 3.16 14.33
CA PRO A 62 -3.75 1.96 14.30
C PRO A 62 -3.75 1.39 15.72
N ASP A 63 -4.93 1.33 16.35
CA ASP A 63 -5.05 0.51 17.54
C ASP A 63 -4.86 -0.94 17.06
N ILE A 64 -3.78 -1.57 17.52
CA ILE A 64 -3.46 -2.97 17.22
C ILE A 64 -4.64 -3.89 17.54
N ARG A 65 -5.54 -3.47 18.44
CA ARG A 65 -6.75 -4.19 18.81
C ARG A 65 -7.86 -4.10 17.76
N THR A 66 -7.85 -3.09 16.89
CA THR A 66 -8.90 -2.85 15.89
C THR A 66 -8.49 -3.21 14.46
N LEU A 67 -7.19 -3.38 14.19
CA LEU A 67 -6.70 -3.84 12.89
C LEU A 67 -7.31 -5.20 12.52
N THR A 68 -7.77 -5.31 11.28
CA THR A 68 -7.99 -6.61 10.64
C THR A 68 -6.66 -7.33 10.47
N LEU A 69 -6.71 -8.66 10.24
CA LEU A 69 -5.50 -9.45 10.04
C LEU A 69 -4.71 -9.03 8.80
N GLU A 70 -5.41 -8.61 7.74
CA GLU A 70 -4.80 -8.12 6.50
C GLU A 70 -4.06 -6.80 6.74
N GLU A 71 -4.72 -5.83 7.38
CA GLU A 71 -4.09 -4.55 7.72
C GLU A 71 -2.89 -4.74 8.67
N ALA A 72 -2.98 -5.68 9.61
CA ALA A 72 -1.87 -6.03 10.50
C ALA A 72 -0.65 -6.60 9.75
N ILE A 73 -0.86 -7.42 8.72
CA ILE A 73 0.21 -7.97 7.87
C ILE A 73 0.86 -6.85 7.06
N VAL A 74 0.05 -6.03 6.38
CA VAL A 74 0.54 -4.91 5.56
C VAL A 74 1.32 -3.92 6.43
N PHE A 75 0.79 -3.57 7.61
CA PHE A 75 1.46 -2.68 8.56
C PHE A 75 2.84 -3.19 8.99
N ALA A 76 2.98 -4.50 9.22
CA ALA A 76 4.25 -5.11 9.60
C ALA A 76 5.25 -5.15 8.43
N ILE A 77 4.80 -5.47 7.22
CA ILE A 77 5.64 -5.51 6.01
C ILE A 77 6.18 -4.11 5.65
N ASP A 78 5.32 -3.08 5.72
CA ASP A 78 5.69 -1.68 5.50
C ASP A 78 6.83 -1.21 6.44
N ARG A 79 6.97 -1.86 7.60
CA ARG A 79 7.98 -1.57 8.62
C ARG A 79 9.04 -2.65 8.75
N ALA A 80 9.30 -3.41 7.69
CA ALA A 80 10.29 -4.49 7.70
C ALA A 80 11.67 -4.09 8.25
N GLY A 81 12.08 -2.82 8.11
CA GLY A 81 13.34 -2.31 8.65
C GLY A 81 13.51 -2.38 10.18
N CYS A 82 12.43 -2.56 10.94
CA CYS A 82 12.48 -2.76 12.40
C CYS A 82 12.27 -4.23 12.84
N LEU A 83 12.10 -5.12 11.88
CA LEU A 83 11.86 -6.53 12.09
C LEU A 83 13.13 -7.33 11.78
N ASN A 84 13.30 -8.48 12.41
CA ASN A 84 14.35 -9.41 12.02
C ASN A 84 13.94 -10.20 10.75
N SER A 85 14.90 -10.86 10.10
CA SER A 85 14.67 -11.59 8.85
C SER A 85 13.54 -12.62 8.96
N TRP A 86 13.46 -13.33 10.09
CA TRP A 86 12.40 -14.31 10.32
C TRP A 86 11.01 -13.66 10.48
N GLU A 87 10.90 -12.53 11.17
CA GLU A 87 9.64 -11.80 11.32
C GLU A 87 9.13 -11.26 9.98
N VAL A 88 10.05 -10.78 9.13
CA VAL A 88 9.73 -10.34 7.76
C VAL A 88 9.24 -11.52 6.92
N GLU A 89 9.98 -12.62 6.89
CA GLU A 89 9.61 -13.84 6.17
C GLU A 89 8.26 -14.39 6.66
N PHE A 90 8.02 -14.36 7.97
CA PHE A 90 6.74 -14.77 8.56
C PHE A 90 5.59 -13.91 8.05
N CYS A 91 5.69 -12.59 8.08
CA CYS A 91 4.64 -11.70 7.57
C CYS A 91 4.41 -11.87 6.06
N GLN A 92 5.47 -12.04 5.27
CA GLN A 92 5.36 -12.34 3.84
C GLN A 92 4.66 -13.68 3.59
N SER A 93 4.98 -14.72 4.38
CA SER A 93 4.32 -16.01 4.29
C SER A 93 2.81 -15.92 4.55
N LEU A 94 2.38 -15.09 5.51
CA LEU A 94 0.97 -14.85 5.80
C LEU A 94 0.27 -14.08 4.67
N CYS A 95 0.97 -13.15 4.01
CA CYS A 95 0.43 -12.40 2.88
C CYS A 95 0.12 -13.28 1.66
N ILE A 96 0.91 -14.35 1.46
CA ILE A 96 0.78 -15.27 0.32
C ILE A 96 -0.13 -16.46 0.65
N GLN A 97 -0.34 -16.74 1.95
CA GLN A 97 -1.11 -17.89 2.41
C GLN A 97 -2.60 -17.79 2.01
N ARG A 98 -3.08 -18.76 1.22
CA ARG A 98 -4.50 -18.85 0.82
C ARG A 98 -5.45 -19.45 1.88
N ARG A 99 -4.90 -20.12 2.89
CA ARG A 99 -5.66 -20.76 3.98
C ARG A 99 -5.90 -19.79 5.13
N ARG A 100 -6.98 -19.99 5.89
CA ARG A 100 -7.26 -19.22 7.12
C ARG A 100 -6.06 -19.25 8.07
N ILE A 101 -5.72 -18.09 8.60
CA ILE A 101 -4.65 -17.90 9.57
C ILE A 101 -5.06 -18.57 10.88
N SER A 102 -4.17 -19.41 11.43
CA SER A 102 -4.42 -20.13 12.67
C SER A 102 -4.38 -19.19 13.90
N PRO A 103 -5.03 -19.54 15.02
CA PRO A 103 -4.95 -18.75 16.25
C PRO A 103 -3.51 -18.49 16.72
N LYS A 104 -2.59 -19.44 16.48
CA LYS A 104 -1.19 -19.28 16.83
C LYS A 104 -0.48 -18.25 15.94
N GLN A 105 -0.76 -18.28 14.64
CA GLN A 105 -0.22 -17.28 13.71
C GLN A 105 -0.75 -15.88 14.03
N ILE A 106 -2.01 -15.75 14.45
CA ILE A 106 -2.57 -14.47 14.94
C ILE A 106 -1.81 -13.95 16.16
N GLU A 107 -1.51 -14.83 17.13
CA GLU A 107 -0.74 -14.45 18.32
C GLU A 107 0.67 -13.94 17.96
N VAL A 108 1.35 -14.62 17.04
CA VAL A 108 2.68 -14.21 16.57
C VAL A 108 2.61 -12.88 15.82
N LEU A 109 1.64 -12.72 14.90
CA LEU A 109 1.42 -11.48 14.16
C LEU A 109 1.19 -10.29 15.11
N ARG A 110 0.38 -10.47 16.17
CA ARG A 110 0.16 -9.43 17.18
C ARG A 110 1.45 -8.99 17.89
N LYS A 111 2.36 -9.92 18.18
CA LYS A 111 3.66 -9.59 18.80
C LYS A 111 4.54 -8.77 17.85
N ILE A 112 4.57 -9.15 16.57
CA ILE A 112 5.32 -8.46 15.52
C ILE A 112 4.78 -7.03 15.33
N VAL A 113 3.47 -6.87 15.21
CA VAL A 113 2.84 -5.54 15.06
C VAL A 113 3.10 -4.68 16.30
N ALA A 114 3.03 -5.25 17.51
CA ALA A 114 3.35 -4.51 18.75
C ALA A 114 4.81 -4.06 18.81
N LYS A 115 5.75 -4.85 18.26
CA LYS A 115 7.15 -4.44 18.09
C LYS A 115 7.29 -3.29 17.11
N ALA A 116 6.72 -3.43 15.90
CA ALA A 116 6.77 -2.41 14.86
C ALA A 116 6.12 -1.07 15.29
N ALA A 117 5.10 -1.11 16.17
CA ALA A 117 4.47 0.09 16.70
C ALA A 117 5.32 0.84 17.75
N ARG A 118 6.16 0.14 18.53
CA ARG A 118 6.99 0.77 19.58
C ARG A 118 8.14 1.59 19.02
N GLU A 119 8.76 1.17 17.93
CA GLU A 119 9.85 1.91 17.29
C GLU A 119 9.40 3.29 16.79
N ARG A 120 8.13 3.47 16.43
CA ARG A 120 7.56 4.78 16.09
C ARG A 120 7.47 5.74 17.27
N ALA A 121 7.38 5.25 18.51
CA ALA A 121 7.32 6.12 19.69
C ALA A 121 8.70 6.69 20.08
N ALA A 122 9.78 6.12 19.53
CA ALA A 122 11.15 6.50 19.83
C ALA A 122 11.79 7.42 18.76
N ALA A 123 11.12 7.64 17.62
CA ALA A 123 11.56 8.49 16.51
C ALA A 123 10.66 9.73 16.37
#